data_AF-A0A354JTI1-F1
#
_entry.id   AF-A0A354JTI1-F1
#
_cell.length_a   1.000
_cell.length_b   1.000
_cell.length_c   1.000
_cell.angle_alpha   90.00
_cell.angle_beta   90.00
_cell.angle_gamma   90.00
#
_symmetry.space_group_name_H-M   'P 1'
#
loop_
_entity.id
_entity.type
_entity.pdbx_description
1 polymer ?
#
loop_
_entity_poly.entity_id
_entity_poly.type
_entity_poly.pdbx_seq_one_letter_code
_entity_poly.pdbx_strand_id
1 'polypeptide(L)'
;VTPLAKQLMKEYNLNVDDIINGLRKITAGDVELARDAHGNSVAPHIPSEQILAGERAVERTRMSQLRKKVSERLVTAKNTTAMLTTFNEVDMSRVQEIRVNFQKTFQEKYGVKLGLMSFFVRAAVEALKIHPITNSMIEGDEIVTPNYIDMGIAVQTPKGLMVPVLRNAQNMGFAETEKEIIRLATKAREGKITLEELSGGTFTITNGGIFGSMLSTPILNYPQSAILGMHNIVDRPVAVNGKVEIRPIMYVALSYDHRIIDGKDSAAFLMDVKRMIENPEKLLFGGADPIEVLIGL
;
A
#
# COMPACT_ATOMS: atom_id res chain seq x y z
N VAL A 1 -12.84 29.14 23.89
CA VAL A 1 -13.53 30.43 24.11
C VAL A 1 -12.48 31.54 24.14
N THR A 2 -12.56 32.51 23.24
CA THR A 2 -11.61 33.64 23.18
C THR A 2 -11.71 34.52 24.45
N PRO A 3 -10.68 35.33 24.77
CA PRO A 3 -10.68 36.17 25.98
C PRO A 3 -11.88 37.12 26.05
N LEU A 4 -12.26 37.73 24.91
CA LEU A 4 -13.43 38.61 24.80
C LEU A 4 -14.74 37.87 25.05
N ALA A 5 -14.88 36.64 24.54
CA ALA A 5 -16.07 35.82 24.76
C ALA A 5 -16.22 35.38 26.22
N LYS A 6 -15.11 35.09 26.93
CA LYS A 6 -15.16 34.79 28.38
C LYS A 6 -15.63 35.98 29.22
N GLN A 7 -15.27 37.21 28.82
CA GLN A 7 -15.68 38.43 29.52
C GLN A 7 -17.19 38.67 29.36
N LEU A 8 -17.72 38.57 28.13
CA LEU A 8 -19.14 38.72 27.85
C LEU A 8 -20.00 37.63 28.52
N MET A 9 -19.51 36.38 28.55
CA MET A 9 -20.19 35.29 29.27
C MET A 9 -20.33 35.59 30.77
N LYS A 10 -19.33 36.24 31.39
CA LYS A 10 -19.37 36.60 32.80
C LYS A 10 -20.28 37.81 33.06
N GLU A 11 -20.33 38.77 32.14
CA GLU A 11 -21.17 39.95 32.22
C GLU A 11 -22.67 39.61 32.13
N TYR A 12 -23.04 38.69 31.24
CA TYR A 12 -24.42 38.23 31.06
C TYR A 12 -24.80 36.99 31.87
N ASN A 13 -23.88 36.51 32.72
CA ASN A 13 -24.04 35.31 33.55
C ASN A 13 -24.47 34.05 32.75
N LEU A 14 -23.85 33.83 31.59
CA LEU A 14 -24.13 32.73 30.67
C LEU A 14 -22.98 31.71 30.70
N ASN A 15 -23.32 30.41 30.72
CA ASN A 15 -22.34 29.33 30.59
C ASN A 15 -22.21 28.83 29.14
N VAL A 16 -21.24 27.94 28.88
CA VAL A 16 -20.97 27.43 27.53
C VAL A 16 -22.16 26.64 26.98
N ASP A 17 -22.85 25.91 27.84
CA ASP A 17 -23.99 25.07 27.49
C ASP A 17 -25.23 25.93 27.16
N ASP A 18 -25.42 27.06 27.84
CA ASP A 18 -26.50 28.02 27.55
C ASP A 18 -26.37 28.60 26.13
N ILE A 19 -25.13 28.87 25.71
CA ILE A 19 -24.82 29.36 24.36
C ILE A 19 -25.06 28.26 23.32
N ILE A 20 -24.65 27.02 23.60
CA ILE A 20 -24.85 25.89 22.70
C ILE A 20 -26.34 25.54 22.56
N ASN A 21 -27.10 25.62 23.65
CA ASN A 21 -28.53 25.36 23.68
C ASN A 21 -29.34 26.47 22.99
N GLY A 22 -28.89 27.73 23.05
CA GLY A 22 -29.51 28.84 22.32
C GLY A 22 -29.23 28.84 20.81
N LEU A 23 -28.15 28.18 20.36
CA LEU A 23 -27.73 28.13 18.95
C LEU A 23 -28.31 26.95 18.16
N ARG A 24 -28.96 25.97 18.81
CA ARG A 24 -29.55 24.81 18.15
C ARG A 24 -31.08 24.86 18.22
N LYS A 25 -31.72 24.68 17.06
CA LYS A 25 -33.19 24.52 16.96
C LYS A 25 -33.62 23.25 17.70
N ILE A 26 -34.48 23.40 18.70
CA ILE A 26 -35.05 22.28 19.47
C ILE A 26 -35.92 21.42 18.54
N THR A 27 -35.72 20.11 18.59
CA THR A 27 -36.44 19.13 17.77
C THR A 27 -37.40 18.30 18.61
N ALA A 28 -38.37 17.63 17.98
CA ALA A 28 -39.34 16.79 18.68
C ALA A 28 -38.68 15.69 19.54
N GLY A 29 -37.53 15.16 19.11
CA GLY A 29 -36.78 14.15 19.87
C GLY A 29 -36.16 14.69 21.17
N ASP A 30 -35.87 16.00 21.24
CA ASP A 30 -35.34 16.61 22.47
C ASP A 30 -36.46 16.76 23.53
N VAL A 31 -37.72 16.92 23.10
CA VAL A 31 -38.90 16.99 23.98
C VAL A 31 -39.27 15.60 24.53
N GLU A 32 -39.12 14.54 23.72
CA GLU A 32 -39.36 13.16 24.15
C GLU A 32 -38.32 12.69 25.17
N LEU A 33 -37.04 13.04 24.98
CA LEU A 33 -35.96 12.73 25.93
C LEU A 33 -36.18 13.38 27.31
N ALA A 34 -36.72 14.60 27.35
CA ALA A 34 -37.03 15.30 28.60
C ALA A 34 -38.21 14.66 29.36
N ARG A 35 -39.20 14.11 28.63
CA ARG A 35 -40.35 13.40 29.22
C ARG A 35 -39.90 12.10 29.90
N ASP A 36 -39.01 11.34 29.26
CA ASP A 36 -38.55 10.06 29.77
C ASP A 36 -37.64 10.24 31.01
N ALA A 37 -36.96 11.40 31.13
CA ALA A 37 -36.15 11.76 32.30
C ALA A 37 -36.98 12.18 33.55
N HIS A 38 -38.27 12.53 33.40
CA HIS A 38 -39.15 12.89 34.52
C HIS A 38 -40.06 11.73 34.99
N GLY A 39 -40.01 10.57 34.32
CA GLY A 39 -40.96 9.48 34.54
C GLY A 39 -40.61 8.41 35.58
N ASN A 40 -39.40 8.41 36.18
CA ASN A 40 -39.01 7.35 37.13
C ASN A 40 -38.13 7.88 38.27
N SER A 41 -38.78 8.51 39.25
CA SER A 41 -38.23 8.75 40.59
C SER A 41 -38.81 7.73 41.57
N VAL A 42 -38.15 6.57 41.68
CA VAL A 42 -38.22 5.72 42.87
C VAL A 42 -36.79 5.35 43.25
N ALA A 43 -36.33 5.92 44.35
CA ALA A 43 -35.01 5.64 44.91
C ALA A 43 -34.93 4.20 45.43
N PRO A 44 -33.80 3.50 45.23
CA PRO A 44 -33.45 2.37 46.08
C PRO A 44 -32.17 2.61 46.88
N HIS A 45 -32.24 2.16 48.13
CA HIS A 45 -31.16 1.82 49.03
C HIS A 45 -29.94 1.20 48.33
N ILE A 46 -28.75 1.53 48.84
CA ILE A 46 -27.49 0.88 48.54
C ILE A 46 -27.37 -0.38 49.42
N PRO A 47 -27.21 -1.60 48.86
CA PRO A 47 -26.41 -2.64 49.46
C PRO A 47 -25.02 -2.63 48.80
N SER A 48 -24.00 -2.53 49.64
CA SER A 48 -22.61 -2.75 49.28
C SER A 48 -22.40 -4.23 48.88
N GLU A 49 -22.39 -4.51 47.59
CA GLU A 49 -21.93 -5.79 47.04
C GLU A 49 -20.51 -5.65 46.47
N GLN A 50 -19.57 -6.11 47.30
CA GLN A 50 -18.40 -6.92 46.95
C GLN A 50 -17.76 -6.69 45.56
N ILE A 51 -16.58 -6.07 45.61
CA ILE A 51 -15.52 -6.15 44.60
C ILE A 51 -15.20 -7.63 44.35
N LEU A 52 -15.73 -8.25 43.29
CA LEU A 52 -15.32 -9.58 42.82
C LEU A 52 -15.60 -9.76 41.31
N ALA A 53 -14.73 -9.18 40.48
CA ALA A 53 -14.26 -9.69 39.19
C ALA A 53 -13.48 -8.55 38.51
N GLY A 54 -12.22 -8.76 38.14
CA GLY A 54 -11.46 -7.74 37.40
C GLY A 54 -12.24 -7.31 36.16
N GLU A 55 -12.78 -6.09 36.17
CA GLU A 55 -13.54 -5.55 35.06
C GLU A 55 -12.61 -5.46 33.86
N ARG A 56 -12.73 -6.41 32.93
CA ARG A 56 -12.13 -6.28 31.61
C ARG A 56 -12.85 -5.14 30.92
N ALA A 57 -12.37 -3.91 31.13
CA ALA A 57 -12.88 -2.74 30.44
C ALA A 57 -12.65 -2.91 28.92
N VAL A 58 -13.71 -2.83 28.14
CA VAL A 58 -13.66 -2.90 26.67
C VAL A 58 -13.97 -1.52 26.11
N GLU A 59 -12.99 -0.92 25.43
CA GLU A 59 -13.19 0.31 24.67
C GLU A 59 -13.79 -0.03 23.29
N ARG A 60 -14.87 0.67 22.91
CA ARG A 60 -15.55 0.49 21.62
C ARG A 60 -15.50 1.78 20.81
N THR A 61 -14.84 1.72 19.64
CA THR A 61 -14.72 2.86 18.73
C THR A 61 -15.38 2.53 17.38
N ARG A 62 -16.22 3.45 16.87
CA ARG A 62 -16.89 3.28 15.58
C ARG A 62 -15.87 3.42 14.44
N MET A 63 -15.91 2.52 13.46
CA MET A 63 -15.08 2.64 12.26
C MET A 63 -15.40 3.92 11.46
N SER A 64 -14.35 4.58 10.96
CA SER A 64 -14.49 5.65 9.99
C SER A 64 -15.06 5.14 8.66
N GLN A 65 -15.69 6.02 7.88
CA GLN A 65 -16.25 5.66 6.57
C GLN A 65 -15.17 5.15 5.60
N LEU A 66 -13.98 5.74 5.62
CA LEU A 66 -12.84 5.27 4.83
C LEU A 66 -12.44 3.85 5.22
N ARG A 67 -12.34 3.55 6.52
CA ARG A 67 -11.98 2.22 7.01
C ARG A 67 -13.02 1.17 6.61
N LYS A 68 -14.31 1.52 6.64
CA LYS A 68 -15.39 0.63 6.16
C LYS A 68 -15.23 0.28 4.68
N LYS A 69 -15.08 1.27 3.81
CA LYS A 69 -14.91 1.05 2.37
C LYS A 69 -13.66 0.23 2.04
N VAL A 70 -12.54 0.49 2.73
CA VAL A 70 -11.32 -0.31 2.58
C VAL A 70 -11.55 -1.75 3.03
N SER A 71 -12.23 -1.94 4.17
CA SER A 71 -12.57 -3.28 4.66
C SER A 71 -13.45 -4.04 3.68
N GLU A 72 -14.49 -3.41 3.13
CA GLU A 72 -15.37 -4.00 2.12
C GLU A 72 -14.57 -4.42 0.88
N ARG A 73 -13.69 -3.53 0.36
CA ARG A 73 -12.82 -3.85 -0.78
C ARG A 73 -11.88 -5.03 -0.53
N LEU A 74 -11.25 -5.09 0.65
CA LEU A 74 -10.35 -6.20 1.00
C LEU A 74 -11.09 -7.53 1.12
N VAL A 75 -12.31 -7.52 1.69
CA VAL A 75 -13.17 -8.70 1.77
C VAL A 75 -13.63 -9.13 0.37
N THR A 76 -14.01 -8.17 -0.49
CA THR A 76 -14.34 -8.46 -1.89
C THR A 76 -13.17 -9.14 -2.58
N ALA A 77 -11.97 -8.54 -2.57
CA ALA A 77 -10.79 -9.12 -3.19
C ALA A 77 -10.53 -10.57 -2.72
N LYS A 78 -10.66 -10.83 -1.41
CA LYS A 78 -10.48 -12.18 -0.85
C LYS A 78 -11.55 -13.17 -1.31
N ASN A 79 -12.81 -12.75 -1.37
CA ASN A 79 -13.94 -13.64 -1.67
C ASN A 79 -14.15 -13.84 -3.18
N THR A 80 -13.72 -12.90 -4.01
CA THR A 80 -13.93 -12.96 -5.47
C THR A 80 -12.75 -13.51 -6.23
N THR A 81 -11.56 -13.63 -5.62
CA THR A 81 -10.35 -14.14 -6.30
C THR A 81 -9.93 -15.49 -5.75
N ALA A 82 -9.30 -16.33 -6.58
CA ALA A 82 -8.62 -17.53 -6.12
C ALA A 82 -7.16 -17.17 -5.79
N MET A 83 -6.96 -16.37 -4.75
CA MET A 83 -5.66 -15.75 -4.48
C MET A 83 -4.63 -16.77 -3.94
N LEU A 84 -3.52 -16.93 -4.67
CA LEU A 84 -2.32 -17.63 -4.20
C LEU A 84 -1.13 -16.67 -4.13
N THR A 85 -0.07 -17.10 -3.45
CA THR A 85 1.20 -16.35 -3.38
C THR A 85 2.38 -17.28 -3.63
N THR A 86 3.29 -16.87 -4.50
CA THR A 86 4.61 -17.50 -4.69
C THR A 86 5.71 -16.56 -4.20
N PHE A 87 6.85 -17.11 -3.81
CA PHE A 87 7.95 -16.38 -3.17
C PHE A 87 9.28 -16.72 -3.82
N ASN A 88 10.18 -15.73 -3.84
CA ASN A 88 11.59 -15.94 -4.14
C ASN A 88 12.44 -15.10 -3.19
N GLU A 89 13.64 -15.58 -2.87
CA GLU A 89 14.70 -14.72 -2.36
C GLU A 89 15.45 -14.08 -3.53
N VAL A 90 16.04 -12.90 -3.32
CA VAL A 90 16.74 -12.12 -4.34
C VAL A 90 18.01 -11.57 -3.71
N ASP A 91 19.16 -11.84 -4.34
CA ASP A 91 20.42 -11.21 -3.98
C ASP A 91 20.45 -9.75 -4.47
N MET A 92 20.48 -8.82 -3.51
CA MET A 92 20.48 -7.38 -3.79
C MET A 92 21.90 -6.81 -3.99
N SER A 93 22.95 -7.64 -3.95
CA SER A 93 24.36 -7.22 -4.03
C SER A 93 24.60 -6.27 -5.20
N ARG A 94 24.21 -6.67 -6.41
CA ARG A 94 24.53 -5.92 -7.62
C ARG A 94 23.80 -4.59 -7.69
N VAL A 95 22.52 -4.56 -7.30
CA VAL A 95 21.75 -3.31 -7.20
C VAL A 95 22.36 -2.37 -6.16
N GLN A 96 22.77 -2.88 -5.01
CA GLN A 96 23.42 -2.06 -3.99
C GLN A 96 24.75 -1.48 -4.48
N GLU A 97 25.56 -2.29 -5.17
CA GLU A 97 26.83 -1.85 -5.76
C GLU A 97 26.61 -0.72 -6.78
N ILE A 98 25.66 -0.89 -7.71
CA ILE A 98 25.31 0.15 -8.68
C ILE A 98 24.88 1.43 -7.96
N ARG A 99 24.05 1.31 -6.91
CA ARG A 99 23.63 2.48 -6.13
C ARG A 99 24.81 3.15 -5.47
N VAL A 100 25.69 2.43 -4.78
CA VAL A 100 26.89 3.01 -4.15
C VAL A 100 27.75 3.75 -5.18
N ASN A 101 27.97 3.16 -6.34
CA ASN A 101 28.86 3.72 -7.36
C ASN A 101 28.26 4.92 -8.11
N PHE A 102 26.95 4.93 -8.38
CA PHE A 102 26.33 5.91 -9.28
C PHE A 102 25.33 6.86 -8.60
N GLN A 103 24.98 6.66 -7.32
CA GLN A 103 24.00 7.48 -6.60
C GLN A 103 24.29 8.98 -6.69
N LYS A 104 25.54 9.39 -6.48
CA LYS A 104 25.94 10.80 -6.47
C LYS A 104 25.77 11.42 -7.86
N THR A 105 26.38 10.82 -8.88
CA THR A 105 26.30 11.30 -10.27
C THR A 105 24.86 11.31 -10.79
N PHE A 106 24.06 10.27 -10.46
CA PHE A 106 22.66 10.22 -10.82
C PHE A 106 21.86 11.35 -10.17
N GLN A 107 22.09 11.61 -8.88
CA GLN A 107 21.40 12.68 -8.16
C GLN A 107 21.82 14.06 -8.65
N GLU A 108 23.10 14.29 -8.95
CA GLU A 108 23.58 15.55 -9.53
C GLU A 108 22.97 15.81 -10.91
N LYS A 109 22.88 14.78 -11.76
CA LYS A 109 22.34 14.91 -13.12
C LYS A 109 20.82 15.08 -13.14
N TYR A 110 20.09 14.31 -12.34
CA TYR A 110 18.62 14.22 -12.44
C TYR A 110 17.87 14.94 -11.31
N GLY A 111 18.55 15.34 -10.23
CA GLY A 111 17.92 15.99 -9.07
C GLY A 111 17.09 15.04 -8.20
N VAL A 112 17.23 13.72 -8.39
CA VAL A 112 16.49 12.68 -7.65
C VAL A 112 17.43 11.55 -7.27
N LYS A 113 17.18 10.90 -6.12
CA LYS A 113 17.98 9.76 -5.67
C LYS A 113 17.73 8.53 -6.53
N LEU A 114 18.77 7.72 -6.74
CA LEU A 114 18.64 6.39 -7.33
C LEU A 114 18.02 5.42 -6.30
N GLY A 115 16.70 5.32 -6.32
CA GLY A 115 15.92 4.44 -5.45
C GLY A 115 15.96 2.97 -5.91
N LEU A 116 15.40 2.10 -5.08
CA LEU A 116 15.17 0.69 -5.47
C LEU A 116 13.95 0.55 -6.37
N MET A 117 12.97 1.45 -6.25
CA MET A 117 11.69 1.32 -6.95
C MET A 117 11.87 1.37 -8.45
N SER A 118 12.74 2.21 -8.99
CA SER A 118 13.04 2.24 -10.42
C SER A 118 13.55 0.91 -10.98
N PHE A 119 14.40 0.18 -10.24
CA PHE A 119 14.84 -1.17 -10.63
C PHE A 119 13.65 -2.15 -10.67
N PHE A 120 12.82 -2.17 -9.63
CA PHE A 120 11.69 -3.10 -9.54
C PHE A 120 10.55 -2.76 -10.50
N VAL A 121 10.24 -1.49 -10.71
CA VAL A 121 9.28 -1.03 -11.71
C VAL A 121 9.76 -1.46 -13.09
N ARG A 122 11.04 -1.25 -13.43
CA ARG A 122 11.58 -1.65 -14.73
C ARG A 122 11.59 -3.18 -14.90
N ALA A 123 12.03 -3.92 -13.89
CA ALA A 123 12.02 -5.38 -13.92
C ALA A 123 10.59 -5.94 -14.06
N ALA A 124 9.63 -5.40 -13.31
CA ALA A 124 8.23 -5.79 -13.43
C ALA A 124 7.68 -5.45 -14.82
N VAL A 125 7.99 -4.28 -15.38
CA VAL A 125 7.59 -3.91 -16.75
C VAL A 125 8.09 -4.93 -17.77
N GLU A 126 9.38 -5.28 -17.75
CA GLU A 126 9.90 -6.24 -18.73
C GLU A 126 9.32 -7.64 -18.51
N ALA A 127 9.17 -8.07 -17.26
CA ALA A 127 8.53 -9.35 -16.94
C ALA A 127 7.05 -9.40 -17.37
N LEU A 128 6.31 -8.28 -17.27
CA LEU A 128 4.92 -8.19 -17.73
C LEU A 128 4.83 -8.24 -19.27
N LYS A 129 5.84 -7.77 -20.00
CA LYS A 129 5.89 -7.94 -21.46
C LYS A 129 6.13 -9.39 -21.87
N ILE A 130 6.96 -10.12 -21.10
CA ILE A 130 7.23 -11.54 -21.32
C ILE A 130 6.01 -12.39 -20.93
N HIS A 131 5.32 -12.02 -19.85
CA HIS A 131 4.15 -12.71 -19.30
C HIS A 131 2.90 -11.79 -19.27
N PRO A 132 2.29 -11.44 -20.43
CA PRO A 132 1.17 -10.50 -20.50
C PRO A 132 -0.05 -10.88 -19.67
N ILE A 133 -0.26 -12.19 -19.44
CA ILE A 133 -1.38 -12.70 -18.64
C ILE A 133 -1.35 -12.16 -17.20
N THR A 134 -0.15 -11.89 -16.66
CA THR A 134 0.06 -11.31 -15.33
C THR A 134 -0.43 -9.85 -15.23
N ASN A 135 -0.55 -9.15 -16.36
CA ASN A 135 -1.11 -7.79 -16.44
C ASN A 135 -2.63 -7.76 -16.68
N SER A 136 -3.28 -8.94 -16.78
CA SER A 136 -4.68 -9.06 -17.19
C SER A 136 -5.65 -8.98 -15.99
N MET A 137 -6.94 -8.82 -16.26
CA MET A 137 -8.02 -8.82 -15.27
C MET A 137 -9.27 -9.51 -15.79
N ILE A 138 -10.12 -10.01 -14.88
CA ILE A 138 -11.45 -10.54 -15.23
C ILE A 138 -12.46 -9.38 -15.20
N GLU A 139 -13.17 -9.18 -16.30
CA GLU A 139 -14.33 -8.31 -16.41
C GLU A 139 -15.53 -9.12 -16.91
N GLY A 140 -16.47 -9.42 -16.02
CA GLY A 140 -17.59 -10.32 -16.35
C GLY A 140 -17.11 -11.71 -16.73
N ASP A 141 -17.38 -12.12 -17.96
CA ASP A 141 -16.96 -13.42 -18.54
C ASP A 141 -15.73 -13.29 -19.46
N GLU A 142 -15.09 -12.11 -19.49
CA GLU A 142 -13.95 -11.82 -20.36
C GLU A 142 -12.65 -11.63 -19.56
N ILE A 143 -11.53 -12.02 -20.17
CA ILE A 143 -10.19 -11.66 -19.72
C ILE A 143 -9.74 -10.44 -20.51
N VAL A 144 -9.52 -9.33 -19.81
CA VAL A 144 -9.04 -8.08 -20.39
C VAL A 144 -7.53 -7.98 -20.16
N THR A 145 -6.78 -7.96 -21.25
CA THR A 145 -5.31 -7.82 -21.25
C THR A 145 -4.90 -6.47 -21.86
N PRO A 146 -4.61 -5.45 -21.03
CA PRO A 146 -4.16 -4.16 -21.51
C PRO A 146 -2.81 -4.25 -22.25
N ASN A 147 -2.67 -3.50 -23.34
CA ASN A 147 -1.41 -3.32 -24.07
C ASN A 147 -0.51 -2.21 -23.47
N TYR A 148 -0.87 -1.71 -22.29
CA TYR A 148 -0.14 -0.72 -21.51
C TYR A 148 0.06 -1.24 -20.08
N ILE A 149 1.04 -0.67 -19.37
CA ILE A 149 1.33 -1.04 -17.99
C ILE A 149 1.15 0.20 -17.12
N ASP A 150 0.01 0.25 -16.42
CA ASP A 150 -0.28 1.29 -15.45
C ASP A 150 -0.01 0.75 -14.05
N MET A 151 1.09 1.17 -13.46
CA MET A 151 1.63 0.52 -12.27
C MET A 151 1.24 1.25 -10.98
N GLY A 152 0.39 0.61 -10.19
CA GLY A 152 0.07 1.04 -8.84
C GLY A 152 1.28 0.91 -7.91
N ILE A 153 1.60 1.96 -7.16
CA ILE A 153 2.67 1.94 -6.16
C ILE A 153 2.06 2.21 -4.79
N ALA A 154 2.12 1.24 -3.89
CA ALA A 154 1.53 1.39 -2.57
C ALA A 154 2.34 2.38 -1.71
N VAL A 155 1.67 3.42 -1.20
CA VAL A 155 2.26 4.48 -0.36
C VAL A 155 1.48 4.60 0.94
N GLN A 156 2.22 4.60 2.05
CA GLN A 156 1.65 4.88 3.37
C GLN A 156 1.44 6.39 3.56
N THR A 157 0.23 6.76 3.96
CA THR A 157 -0.16 8.14 4.29
C THR A 157 -0.76 8.22 5.70
N PRO A 158 -0.94 9.43 6.29
CA PRO A 158 -1.65 9.58 7.56
C PRO A 158 -3.10 9.07 7.53
N LYS A 159 -3.74 9.05 6.36
CA LYS A 159 -5.12 8.54 6.17
C LYS A 159 -5.16 7.03 5.90
N GLY A 160 -4.00 6.37 5.85
CA GLY A 160 -3.87 4.94 5.55
C GLY A 160 -3.10 4.66 4.26
N LEU A 161 -3.18 3.42 3.81
CA LEU A 161 -2.55 2.96 2.57
C LEU A 161 -3.32 3.52 1.36
N MET A 162 -2.58 4.09 0.40
CA MET A 162 -3.10 4.52 -0.90
C MET A 162 -2.23 3.91 -1.99
N VAL A 163 -2.79 3.70 -3.18
CA VAL A 163 -2.08 3.12 -4.32
C VAL A 163 -2.19 4.06 -5.52
N PRO A 164 -1.39 5.14 -5.57
CA PRO A 164 -1.29 5.96 -6.77
C PRO A 164 -0.71 5.18 -7.95
N VAL A 165 -1.07 5.60 -9.16
CA VAL A 165 -0.77 4.87 -10.42
C VAL A 165 0.23 5.64 -11.27
N LEU A 166 1.34 4.98 -11.62
CA LEU A 166 2.28 5.41 -12.65
C LEU A 166 1.70 5.04 -14.02
N ARG A 167 1.34 6.04 -14.83
CA ARG A 167 0.77 5.84 -16.16
C ARG A 167 1.85 5.47 -17.17
N ASN A 168 1.59 4.47 -18.00
CA ASN A 168 2.51 4.00 -19.03
C ASN A 168 3.94 3.76 -18.51
N ALA A 169 4.05 3.01 -17.42
CA ALA A 169 5.32 2.74 -16.75
C ALA A 169 6.36 2.11 -17.70
N GLN A 170 5.92 1.45 -18.78
CA GLN A 170 6.79 0.89 -19.82
C GLN A 170 7.63 1.93 -20.58
N ASN A 171 7.19 3.19 -20.59
CA ASN A 171 7.86 4.29 -21.26
C ASN A 171 8.78 5.09 -20.33
N MET A 172 8.76 4.82 -19.02
CA MET A 172 9.52 5.59 -18.05
C MET A 172 10.97 5.09 -17.92
N GLY A 173 11.89 6.04 -17.86
CA GLY A 173 13.25 5.79 -17.39
C GLY A 173 13.36 5.87 -15.86
N PHE A 174 14.51 5.46 -15.31
CA PHE A 174 14.73 5.43 -13.85
C PHE A 174 14.46 6.78 -13.17
N ALA A 175 14.97 7.87 -13.74
CA ALA A 175 14.81 9.21 -13.17
C ALA A 175 13.36 9.68 -13.17
N GLU A 176 12.60 9.36 -14.23
CA GLU A 176 11.19 9.71 -14.36
C GLU A 176 10.36 8.91 -13.36
N THR A 177 10.61 7.60 -13.26
CA THR A 177 9.95 6.73 -12.27
C THR A 177 10.15 7.25 -10.85
N GLU A 178 11.39 7.55 -10.43
CA GLU A 178 11.65 8.02 -9.07
C GLU A 178 11.00 9.39 -8.80
N LYS A 179 11.06 10.33 -9.77
CA LYS A 179 10.40 11.64 -9.65
C LYS A 179 8.89 11.50 -9.52
N GLU A 180 8.29 10.65 -10.34
CA GLU A 180 6.85 10.48 -10.38
C GLU A 180 6.32 9.79 -9.12
N ILE A 181 7.03 8.78 -8.61
CA ILE A 181 6.73 8.17 -7.31
C ILE A 181 6.80 9.22 -6.19
N ILE A 182 7.82 10.07 -6.16
CA ILE A 182 7.94 11.13 -5.16
C ILE A 182 6.78 12.13 -5.29
N ARG A 183 6.44 12.55 -6.51
CA ARG A 183 5.33 13.48 -6.78
C ARG A 183 4.00 12.94 -6.26
N LEU A 184 3.68 11.69 -6.63
CA LEU A 184 2.44 11.02 -6.23
C LEU A 184 2.41 10.74 -4.73
N ALA A 185 3.51 10.25 -4.15
CA ALA A 185 3.60 10.01 -2.71
C ALA A 185 3.44 11.30 -1.90
N THR A 186 4.01 12.41 -2.36
CA THR A 186 3.86 13.73 -1.72
C THR A 186 2.42 14.20 -1.79
N LYS A 187 1.79 14.16 -2.97
CA LYS A 187 0.36 14.47 -3.11
C LYS A 187 -0.53 13.60 -2.23
N ALA A 188 -0.25 12.30 -2.12
CA ALA A 188 -1.02 11.38 -1.30
C ALA A 188 -0.91 11.72 0.20
N ARG A 189 0.30 12.01 0.68
CA ARG A 189 0.55 12.43 2.08
C ARG A 189 -0.09 13.78 2.40
N GLU A 190 -0.06 14.73 1.47
CA GLU A 190 -0.69 16.05 1.59
C GLU A 190 -2.21 16.02 1.37
N GLY A 191 -2.79 14.89 0.96
CA GLY A 191 -4.21 14.77 0.66
C GLY A 191 -4.66 15.51 -0.60
N LYS A 192 -3.74 15.80 -1.52
CA LYS A 192 -3.96 16.47 -2.81
C LYS A 192 -4.01 15.51 -4.00
N ILE A 193 -3.91 14.20 -3.74
CA ILE A 193 -3.98 13.16 -4.78
C ILE A 193 -5.39 13.13 -5.37
N THR A 194 -5.50 13.04 -6.70
CA THR A 194 -6.79 12.98 -7.38
C THR A 194 -7.31 11.55 -7.48
N LEU A 195 -8.60 11.38 -7.78
CA LEU A 195 -9.19 10.06 -8.01
C LEU A 195 -8.60 9.37 -9.25
N GLU A 196 -8.29 10.15 -10.28
CA GLU A 196 -7.64 9.68 -11.51
C GLU A 196 -6.24 9.12 -11.23
N GLU A 197 -5.49 9.76 -10.33
CA GLU A 197 -4.18 9.30 -9.90
C GLU A 197 -4.26 8.01 -9.03
N LEU A 198 -5.45 7.62 -8.55
CA LEU A 198 -5.68 6.46 -7.68
C LEU A 198 -6.41 5.29 -8.36
N SER A 199 -6.77 5.41 -9.63
CA SER A 199 -7.67 4.46 -10.32
C SER A 199 -7.04 3.90 -11.59
N GLY A 200 -7.52 2.75 -12.08
CA GLY A 200 -7.14 2.22 -13.39
C GLY A 200 -5.69 1.73 -13.51
N GLY A 201 -5.07 1.30 -12.41
CA GLY A 201 -3.81 0.54 -12.50
C GLY A 201 -4.08 -0.90 -12.94
N THR A 202 -3.14 -1.50 -13.66
CA THR A 202 -3.20 -2.88 -14.17
C THR A 202 -2.39 -3.86 -13.32
N PHE A 203 -1.34 -3.37 -12.66
CA PHE A 203 -0.47 -4.15 -11.77
C PHE A 203 -0.08 -3.29 -10.55
N THR A 204 0.22 -3.90 -9.41
CA THR A 204 0.66 -3.16 -8.21
C THR A 204 2.01 -3.65 -7.69
N ILE A 205 2.85 -2.72 -7.24
CA ILE A 205 4.01 -2.99 -6.38
C ILE A 205 3.73 -2.41 -4.99
N THR A 206 3.98 -3.20 -3.96
CA THR A 206 3.95 -2.78 -2.55
C THR A 206 5.27 -3.10 -1.88
N ASN A 207 5.78 -2.18 -1.05
CA ASN A 207 7.05 -2.36 -0.35
C ASN A 207 6.82 -2.32 1.16
N GLY A 208 6.69 -3.50 1.77
CA GLY A 208 6.60 -3.67 3.23
C GLY A 208 7.97 -3.59 3.91
N GLY A 209 9.06 -3.70 3.15
CA GLY A 209 10.43 -3.64 3.65
C GLY A 209 10.79 -2.32 4.32
N ILE A 210 10.13 -1.22 3.93
CA ILE A 210 10.29 0.08 4.60
C ILE A 210 9.86 0.06 6.07
N PHE A 211 9.04 -0.92 6.47
CA PHE A 211 8.61 -1.15 7.85
C PHE A 211 9.33 -2.32 8.53
N GLY A 212 10.38 -2.85 7.89
CA GLY A 212 11.12 -4.01 8.39
C GLY A 212 10.41 -5.35 8.20
N SER A 213 9.33 -5.41 7.40
CA SER A 213 8.67 -6.69 7.09
C SER A 213 9.62 -7.61 6.33
N MET A 214 9.76 -8.86 6.81
CA MET A 214 10.60 -9.87 6.17
C MET A 214 9.90 -10.60 5.03
N LEU A 215 8.62 -10.95 5.23
CA LEU A 215 7.83 -11.71 4.28
C LEU A 215 6.34 -11.46 4.57
N SER A 216 5.52 -11.33 3.53
CA SER A 216 4.08 -11.19 3.64
C SER A 216 3.40 -11.61 2.33
N THR A 217 2.13 -11.97 2.43
CA THR A 217 1.25 -12.26 1.29
C THR A 217 0.42 -11.01 0.98
N PRO A 218 0.82 -10.17 0.02
CA PRO A 218 0.06 -8.97 -0.32
C PRO A 218 -1.35 -9.35 -0.82
N ILE A 219 -2.36 -8.55 -0.48
CA ILE A 219 -3.73 -8.71 -0.99
C ILE A 219 -3.84 -7.94 -2.30
N LEU A 220 -4.47 -8.54 -3.32
CA LEU A 220 -4.68 -7.93 -4.63
C LEU A 220 -5.44 -6.61 -4.53
N ASN A 221 -5.03 -5.63 -5.33
CA ASN A 221 -5.77 -4.39 -5.52
C ASN A 221 -6.85 -4.60 -6.60
N TYR A 222 -7.96 -5.24 -6.21
CA TYR A 222 -9.06 -5.59 -7.13
C TYR A 222 -9.50 -4.39 -8.00
N PRO A 223 -9.69 -4.55 -9.32
CA PRO A 223 -9.79 -5.81 -10.08
C PRO A 223 -8.47 -6.38 -10.63
N GLN A 224 -7.32 -5.84 -10.24
CA GLN A 224 -6.02 -6.35 -10.72
C GLN A 224 -5.78 -7.80 -10.31
N SER A 225 -5.13 -8.56 -11.19
CA SER A 225 -4.89 -9.99 -10.97
C SER A 225 -3.55 -10.31 -10.33
N ALA A 226 -2.67 -9.33 -10.14
CA ALA A 226 -1.36 -9.56 -9.53
C ALA A 226 -0.82 -8.36 -8.76
N ILE A 227 -0.06 -8.65 -7.71
CA ILE A 227 0.66 -7.66 -6.89
C ILE A 227 2.02 -8.21 -6.46
N LEU A 228 3.08 -7.43 -6.71
CA LEU A 228 4.43 -7.72 -6.28
C LEU A 228 4.72 -7.07 -4.92
N GLY A 229 5.04 -7.89 -3.93
CA GLY A 229 5.48 -7.50 -2.60
C GLY A 229 6.99 -7.51 -2.48
N MET A 230 7.58 -6.36 -2.16
CA MET A 230 8.97 -6.18 -1.76
C MET A 230 9.09 -6.13 -0.24
N HIS A 231 10.16 -6.72 0.30
CA HIS A 231 10.39 -6.82 1.74
C HIS A 231 11.73 -6.21 2.14
N ASN A 232 12.10 -6.35 3.42
CA ASN A 232 13.35 -5.81 3.93
C ASN A 232 14.55 -6.48 3.26
N ILE A 233 15.68 -5.78 3.30
CA ILE A 233 16.97 -6.31 2.85
C ILE A 233 17.77 -6.63 4.12
N VAL A 234 18.21 -7.87 4.25
CA VAL A 234 18.95 -8.34 5.42
C VAL A 234 20.15 -9.15 4.96
N ASP A 235 21.31 -8.92 5.55
CA ASP A 235 22.50 -9.73 5.32
C ASP A 235 22.27 -11.16 5.81
N ARG A 236 22.45 -12.13 4.90
CA ARG A 236 22.26 -13.56 5.18
C ARG A 236 23.45 -14.38 4.68
N PRO A 237 23.84 -15.45 5.40
CA PRO A 237 24.76 -16.44 4.86
C PRO A 237 24.05 -17.24 3.77
N VAL A 238 24.61 -17.23 2.55
CA VAL A 238 24.10 -17.96 1.39
C VAL A 238 25.22 -18.75 0.73
N ALA A 239 24.86 -19.88 0.11
CA ALA A 239 25.81 -20.69 -0.64
C ALA A 239 26.01 -20.11 -2.04
N VAL A 240 27.23 -19.65 -2.34
CA VAL A 240 27.64 -19.14 -3.65
C VAL A 240 28.82 -19.97 -4.12
N ASN A 241 28.67 -20.70 -5.23
CA ASN A 241 29.72 -21.53 -5.82
C ASN A 241 30.40 -22.48 -4.80
N GLY A 242 29.60 -23.09 -3.91
CA GLY A 242 30.08 -24.01 -2.87
C GLY A 242 30.71 -23.35 -1.64
N LYS A 243 30.71 -22.01 -1.54
CA LYS A 243 31.19 -21.25 -0.38
C LYS A 243 30.04 -20.56 0.34
N VAL A 244 30.17 -20.37 1.65
CA VAL A 244 29.25 -19.51 2.40
C VAL A 244 29.71 -18.07 2.27
N GLU A 245 28.85 -17.22 1.74
CA GLU A 245 29.08 -15.78 1.61
C GLU A 245 27.94 -15.01 2.28
N ILE A 246 28.25 -13.85 2.86
CA ILE A 246 27.23 -12.95 3.39
C ILE A 246 26.73 -12.08 2.24
N ARG A 247 25.43 -12.15 1.94
CA ARG A 247 24.78 -11.37 0.87
C ARG A 247 23.56 -10.63 1.41
N PRO A 248 23.29 -9.40 0.91
CA PRO A 248 22.08 -8.69 1.26
C PRO A 248 20.89 -9.29 0.51
N ILE A 249 20.03 -10.02 1.22
CA ILE A 249 18.90 -10.74 0.62
C ILE A 249 17.60 -10.02 0.87
N MET A 250 16.77 -9.91 -0.17
CA MET A 250 15.36 -9.52 -0.10
C MET A 250 14.47 -10.71 -0.42
N TYR A 251 13.39 -10.90 0.33
CA TYR A 251 12.29 -11.75 -0.13
C TYR A 251 11.30 -10.96 -0.97
N VAL A 252 10.88 -11.52 -2.09
CA VAL A 252 9.82 -10.99 -2.94
C VAL A 252 8.67 -11.98 -2.99
N ALA A 253 7.46 -11.45 -3.05
CA ALA A 253 6.23 -12.24 -3.10
C ALA A 253 5.39 -11.77 -4.29
N LEU A 254 4.88 -12.69 -5.09
CA LEU A 254 3.84 -12.39 -6.07
C LEU A 254 2.54 -13.03 -5.59
N SER A 255 1.58 -12.20 -5.20
CA SER A 255 0.20 -12.68 -5.06
C SER A 255 -0.53 -12.51 -6.37
N TYR A 256 -1.35 -13.49 -6.73
CA TYR A 256 -2.04 -13.51 -8.02
C TYR A 256 -3.39 -14.22 -7.93
N ASP A 257 -4.30 -13.90 -8.86
CA ASP A 257 -5.59 -14.57 -9.02
C ASP A 257 -5.44 -15.82 -9.90
N HIS A 258 -5.54 -17.01 -9.28
CA HIS A 258 -5.36 -18.30 -9.94
C HIS A 258 -6.52 -18.64 -10.91
N ARG A 259 -7.53 -17.78 -11.04
CA ARG A 259 -8.53 -17.90 -12.12
C ARG A 259 -7.98 -17.49 -13.49
N ILE A 260 -6.90 -16.71 -13.52
CA ILE A 260 -6.27 -16.20 -14.75
C ILE A 260 -4.81 -16.64 -14.86
N ILE A 261 -4.07 -16.57 -13.76
CA ILE A 261 -2.62 -16.78 -13.75
C ILE A 261 -2.32 -18.14 -13.15
N ASP A 262 -1.72 -19.03 -13.93
CA ASP A 262 -1.33 -20.36 -13.46
C ASP A 262 -0.02 -20.33 -12.64
N GLY A 263 0.25 -21.45 -11.94
CA GLY A 263 1.48 -21.63 -11.17
C GLY A 263 2.77 -21.48 -12.00
N LYS A 264 2.73 -21.86 -13.29
CA LYS A 264 3.87 -21.69 -14.20
C LYS A 264 4.16 -20.21 -14.49
N ASP A 265 3.13 -19.44 -14.86
CA ASP A 265 3.28 -18.03 -15.25
C ASP A 265 3.68 -17.17 -14.06
N SER A 266 3.07 -17.41 -12.89
CA SER A 266 3.42 -16.70 -11.66
C SER A 266 4.87 -16.99 -11.21
N ALA A 267 5.31 -18.25 -11.28
CA ALA A 267 6.69 -18.62 -10.95
C ALA A 267 7.69 -18.06 -11.97
N ALA A 268 7.39 -18.15 -13.27
CA ALA A 268 8.25 -17.64 -14.33
C ALA A 268 8.39 -16.11 -14.24
N PHE A 269 7.28 -15.38 -14.06
CA PHE A 269 7.29 -13.94 -13.86
C PHE A 269 8.19 -13.53 -12.69
N LEU A 270 8.00 -14.16 -11.51
CA LEU A 270 8.76 -13.78 -10.33
C LEU A 270 10.25 -14.15 -10.47
N MET A 271 10.56 -15.24 -11.17
CA MET A 271 11.92 -15.64 -11.48
C MET A 271 12.61 -14.65 -12.45
N ASP A 272 11.90 -14.15 -13.46
CA ASP A 272 12.45 -13.15 -14.38
C ASP A 272 12.70 -11.82 -13.67
N VAL A 273 11.79 -11.39 -12.79
CA VAL A 273 12.03 -10.25 -11.88
C VAL A 273 13.29 -10.50 -11.04
N LYS A 274 13.41 -11.66 -10.37
CA LYS A 274 14.61 -12.02 -9.58
C LYS A 274 15.87 -11.91 -10.43
N ARG A 275 15.92 -12.54 -11.60
CA ARG A 275 17.09 -12.55 -12.49
C ARG A 275 17.53 -11.15 -12.91
N MET A 276 16.57 -10.28 -13.24
CA MET A 276 16.85 -8.89 -13.62
C MET A 276 17.31 -8.04 -12.44
N ILE A 277 16.84 -8.32 -11.22
CA ILE A 277 17.32 -7.62 -10.02
C ILE A 277 18.72 -8.10 -9.63
N GLU A 278 19.00 -9.40 -9.74
CA GLU A 278 20.33 -9.97 -9.49
C GLU A 278 21.35 -9.56 -10.57
N ASN A 279 20.88 -9.28 -11.80
CA ASN A 279 21.69 -8.87 -12.94
C ASN A 279 21.04 -7.67 -13.67
N PRO A 280 21.12 -6.45 -13.11
CA PRO A 280 20.44 -5.26 -13.65
C PRO A 280 20.81 -4.89 -15.08
N GLU A 281 21.94 -5.37 -15.59
CA GLU A 281 22.37 -5.21 -16.98
C GLU A 281 21.36 -5.82 -17.97
N LYS A 282 20.63 -6.89 -17.57
CA LYS A 282 19.54 -7.49 -18.36
C LYS A 282 18.42 -6.48 -18.67
N LEU A 283 18.22 -5.48 -17.82
CA LEU A 283 17.19 -4.45 -18.03
C LEU A 283 17.44 -3.61 -19.28
N LEU A 284 18.69 -3.53 -19.75
CA LEU A 284 19.05 -2.83 -20.99
C LEU A 284 18.53 -3.55 -22.24
N PHE A 285 18.32 -4.87 -22.14
CA PHE A 285 17.97 -5.74 -23.26
C PHE A 285 16.61 -6.41 -23.06
N GLY A 286 15.68 -5.74 -22.38
CA GLY A 286 14.31 -6.26 -22.18
C GLY A 286 14.25 -7.55 -21.37
N GLY A 287 15.23 -7.80 -20.50
CA GLY A 287 15.34 -9.02 -19.69
C GLY A 287 16.22 -10.13 -20.30
N ALA A 288 16.61 -9.99 -21.58
CA ALA A 288 17.52 -10.93 -22.23
C ALA A 288 18.94 -10.89 -21.63
N ASP A 289 19.70 -11.98 -21.80
CA ASP A 289 21.09 -12.00 -21.36
C ASP A 289 21.98 -11.07 -22.19
N PRO A 290 22.76 -10.17 -21.57
CA PRO A 290 23.64 -9.27 -22.31
C PRO A 290 24.65 -9.99 -23.20
N ILE A 291 25.14 -11.16 -22.78
CA ILE A 291 26.11 -11.93 -23.56
C ILE A 291 25.42 -12.61 -24.74
N GLU A 292 24.23 -13.18 -24.54
CA GLU A 292 23.42 -13.76 -25.63
C GLU A 292 23.14 -12.70 -26.71
N VAL A 293 22.68 -11.52 -26.30
CA VAL A 293 22.43 -10.41 -27.22
C VAL A 293 23.72 -9.96 -27.94
N LEU A 294 24.83 -9.89 -27.22
CA LEU A 294 26.13 -9.52 -27.79
C LEU A 294 26.60 -10.51 -28.88
N ILE A 295 26.34 -11.81 -28.69
CA ILE A 295 26.75 -12.86 -29.64
C ILE A 295 25.65 -13.26 -30.63
N GLY A 296 24.48 -12.61 -30.57
CA GLY A 296 23.37 -12.81 -31.51
C GLY A 296 22.53 -14.06 -31.28
N LEU A 297 22.39 -14.50 -30.01
CA LEU A 297 21.48 -15.57 -29.59
C LEU A 297 20.13 -15.04 -29.11
#